data_AF-A0A6I8V3W2-F1
#
_entry.id   AF-A0A6I8V3W2-F1
#
_cell.length_a   1.000
_cell.length_b   1.000
_cell.length_c   1.000
_cell.angle_alpha   90.00
_cell.angle_beta   90.00
_cell.angle_gamma   90.00
#
_symmetry.space_group_name_H-M   'P 1'
#
loop_
_entity.id
_entity.type
_entity.pdbx_description
1 polymer ?
#
loop_
_entity_poly.entity_id
_entity_poly.type
_entity_poly.pdbx_seq_one_letter_code
_entity_poly.pdbx_strand_id
1 'polypeptide(L)'
;MEGSALRTLRIECVLKFLQEAIEIVKISVLLPKLFADPPNLRRVLEGTSYEEILKPVEDLLESHMTQSGSEPTFPIDHQTIRILDYFQKNYQIYKFFPQLMRNLSDRDRTLIASLALLLDIAKEHLYRSSKSEISKERMLHQMYHKNEDIRKRLHNVRRDLTKRRVMEKWRMAATAIYLLKIENDLAYKKWQNNVRIQNEITKCSRAMRTNHRNSLEKQKELEEQLQIAREAYAKLTQKHLLEEQDARNEKNKLLLQLQSLVKKYDANMGDVIRENLVLQDQYMVAKKELDKFMVVYRREEAVYNDIVVRREQEERRRQQQRLVVFMMNRAASKIQKYWRKWRKDQRKKNKRLKKAKKGKG
;
A
#
# COMPACT_ATOMS: atom_id res chain seq x y z
N MET A 1 -3.87 12.99 -106.21
CA MET A 1 -4.04 11.56 -105.88
C MET A 1 -3.28 10.67 -106.86
N GLU A 2 -3.30 10.97 -108.17
CA GLU A 2 -2.60 10.19 -109.22
C GLU A 2 -1.08 10.05 -109.02
N GLY A 3 -0.39 11.08 -108.51
CA GLY A 3 1.06 11.02 -108.29
C GLY A 3 1.53 10.04 -107.19
N SER A 4 0.67 9.69 -106.22
CA SER A 4 1.02 8.74 -105.15
C SER A 4 0.87 7.29 -105.60
N ALA A 5 -0.14 7.01 -106.43
CA ALA A 5 -0.34 5.70 -107.06
C ALA A 5 0.76 5.43 -108.10
N LEU A 6 1.14 6.43 -108.90
CA LEU A 6 2.24 6.30 -109.86
C LEU A 6 3.60 6.07 -109.16
N ARG A 7 3.83 6.73 -108.01
CA ARG A 7 5.05 6.57 -107.22
C ARG A 7 5.15 5.19 -106.59
N THR A 8 4.07 4.66 -106.04
CA THR A 8 4.03 3.31 -105.46
C THR A 8 4.28 2.26 -106.53
N LEU A 9 3.66 2.38 -107.70
CA LEU A 9 3.94 1.51 -108.85
C LEU A 9 5.42 1.58 -109.29
N ARG A 10 6.02 2.77 -109.35
CA ARG A 10 7.45 2.92 -109.68
C ARG A 10 8.36 2.27 -108.64
N ILE A 11 8.05 2.43 -107.36
CA ILE A 11 8.79 1.80 -106.26
C ILE A 11 8.69 0.27 -106.37
N GLU A 12 7.49 -0.26 -106.62
CA GLU A 12 7.28 -1.69 -106.82
C GLU A 12 8.05 -2.24 -108.02
N CYS A 13 8.10 -1.51 -109.15
CA CYS A 13 8.89 -1.91 -110.31
C CYS A 13 10.40 -1.95 -110.00
N VAL A 14 10.92 -0.94 -109.30
CA VAL A 14 12.34 -0.89 -108.90
C VAL A 14 12.67 -2.01 -107.92
N LEU A 15 11.79 -2.29 -106.96
CA LEU A 15 11.98 -3.38 -106.01
C LEU A 15 11.93 -4.75 -106.69
N LYS A 16 11.02 -4.96 -107.64
CA LYS A 16 10.98 -6.19 -108.45
C LYS A 16 12.26 -6.39 -109.22
N PHE A 17 12.77 -5.35 -109.89
CA PHE A 17 14.04 -5.42 -110.62
C PHE A 17 15.23 -5.75 -109.69
N LEU A 18 15.30 -5.12 -108.51
CA LEU A 18 16.35 -5.42 -107.54
C LEU A 18 16.23 -6.84 -106.97
N GLN A 19 15.02 -7.34 -106.76
CA GLN A 19 14.80 -8.73 -106.36
C GLN A 19 15.26 -9.69 -107.45
N GLU A 20 14.85 -9.46 -108.70
CA GLU A 20 15.27 -10.26 -109.86
C GLU A 20 16.79 -10.26 -110.02
N ALA A 21 17.46 -9.11 -109.84
CA ALA A 21 18.92 -9.03 -109.89
C ALA A 21 19.59 -9.90 -108.80
N ILE A 22 19.04 -9.95 -107.59
CA ILE A 22 19.56 -10.83 -106.53
C ILE A 22 19.35 -12.31 -106.90
N GLU A 23 18.20 -12.66 -107.48
CA GLU A 23 17.93 -14.03 -107.93
C GLU A 23 18.84 -14.46 -109.09
N ILE A 24 19.17 -13.55 -110.02
CA ILE A 24 20.14 -13.79 -111.09
C ILE A 24 21.53 -14.02 -110.50
N VAL A 25 21.96 -13.18 -109.55
CA VAL A 25 23.26 -13.31 -108.88
C VAL A 25 23.37 -14.65 -108.15
N LYS A 26 22.29 -15.11 -107.51
CA LYS A 26 22.25 -16.45 -106.87
C LYS A 26 22.55 -17.57 -107.86
N ILE A 27 22.00 -17.53 -109.07
CA ILE A 27 22.35 -18.52 -110.11
C ILE A 27 23.77 -18.34 -110.61
N SER A 28 24.20 -17.11 -110.86
CA SER A 28 25.55 -16.85 -111.37
C SER A 28 26.63 -17.37 -110.42
N VAL A 29 26.39 -17.34 -109.11
CA VAL A 29 27.27 -17.92 -108.09
C VAL A 29 27.23 -19.46 -108.08
N LEU A 30 26.10 -20.06 -108.47
CA LEU A 30 25.94 -21.51 -108.55
C LEU A 30 26.46 -22.11 -109.86
N LEU A 31 26.51 -21.34 -110.95
CA LEU A 31 26.91 -21.82 -112.28
C LEU A 31 28.28 -22.53 -112.29
N PRO A 32 29.35 -21.98 -111.69
CA PRO A 32 30.65 -22.67 -111.63
C PRO A 32 30.58 -24.03 -110.91
N LYS A 33 29.70 -24.17 -109.93
CA LYS A 33 29.50 -25.43 -109.17
C LYS A 33 28.61 -26.43 -109.91
N LEU A 34 27.66 -25.94 -110.70
CA LEU A 34 26.80 -26.76 -111.56
C LEU A 34 27.60 -27.39 -112.71
N PHE A 35 28.56 -26.65 -113.29
CA PHE A 35 29.45 -27.17 -114.32
C PHE A 35 30.55 -28.11 -113.77
N ALA A 36 30.80 -28.09 -112.46
CA ALA A 36 31.75 -29.00 -111.81
C ALA A 36 31.22 -30.44 -111.65
N ASP A 37 29.89 -30.62 -111.55
CA ASP A 37 29.23 -31.94 -111.44
C ASP A 37 28.16 -32.17 -112.54
N PRO A 38 28.57 -32.43 -113.79
CA PRO A 38 27.66 -32.68 -114.93
C PRO A 38 26.61 -33.80 -114.74
N PRO A 39 26.91 -34.97 -114.12
CA PRO A 39 25.93 -36.04 -114.00
C PRO A 39 24.80 -35.70 -113.01
N ASN A 40 25.05 -34.79 -112.07
CA ASN A 40 24.02 -34.31 -111.13
C ASN A 40 23.10 -33.29 -111.81
N LEU A 41 23.66 -32.45 -112.69
CA LEU A 41 22.91 -31.51 -113.52
C LEU A 41 21.92 -32.24 -114.43
N ARG A 42 22.39 -33.31 -115.09
CA ARG A 42 21.57 -34.15 -115.98
C ARG A 42 20.41 -34.82 -115.24
N ARG A 43 20.67 -35.48 -114.11
CA ARG A 43 19.65 -36.18 -113.31
C ARG A 43 18.56 -35.27 -112.76
N VAL A 44 18.89 -34.01 -112.45
CA VAL A 44 17.95 -33.06 -111.84
C VAL A 44 17.15 -32.28 -112.89
N LEU A 45 17.68 -32.12 -114.11
CA LEU A 45 17.03 -31.39 -115.19
C LEU A 45 16.32 -32.28 -116.23
N GLU A 46 16.64 -33.58 -116.31
CA GLU A 46 15.92 -34.55 -117.13
C GLU A 46 14.44 -34.63 -116.71
N GLY A 47 13.52 -34.39 -117.65
CA GLY A 47 12.08 -34.35 -117.39
C GLY A 47 11.52 -33.00 -116.89
N THR A 48 12.33 -31.94 -116.90
CA THR A 48 11.90 -30.56 -116.59
C THR A 48 11.81 -29.69 -117.85
N SER A 49 11.16 -28.52 -117.77
CA SER A 49 11.11 -27.54 -118.87
C SER A 49 12.46 -26.94 -119.29
N TYR A 50 13.56 -27.33 -118.63
CA TYR A 50 14.92 -26.83 -118.87
C TYR A 50 15.84 -27.86 -119.54
N GLU A 51 15.28 -28.98 -120.01
CA GLU A 51 16.00 -30.07 -120.68
C GLU A 51 16.75 -29.61 -121.95
N GLU A 52 16.28 -28.55 -122.61
CA GLU A 52 16.91 -27.98 -123.82
C GLU A 52 18.36 -27.49 -123.62
N ILE A 53 18.78 -27.18 -122.39
CA ILE A 53 20.15 -26.76 -122.07
C ILE A 53 21.13 -27.94 -122.03
N LEU A 54 20.64 -29.17 -121.77
CA LEU A 54 21.51 -30.31 -121.48
C LEU A 54 22.42 -30.62 -122.67
N LYS A 55 21.89 -30.57 -123.91
CA LYS A 55 22.69 -30.78 -125.13
C LYS A 55 23.83 -29.75 -125.29
N PRO A 56 23.58 -28.42 -125.28
CA PRO A 56 24.65 -27.42 -125.32
C PRO A 56 25.68 -27.53 -124.20
N VAL A 57 25.28 -27.94 -123.00
CA VAL A 57 26.19 -28.09 -121.86
C VAL A 57 27.03 -29.36 -121.97
N GLU A 58 26.46 -30.46 -122.45
CA GLU A 58 27.18 -31.69 -122.74
C GLU A 58 28.20 -31.48 -123.88
N ASP A 59 27.82 -30.82 -124.98
CA ASP A 59 28.72 -30.48 -126.09
C ASP A 59 29.90 -29.59 -125.63
N LEU A 60 29.64 -28.65 -124.71
CA LEU A 60 30.66 -27.77 -124.16
C LEU A 60 31.59 -28.52 -123.18
N LEU A 61 31.08 -29.46 -122.40
CA LEU A 61 31.89 -30.28 -121.50
C LEU A 61 32.71 -31.34 -122.26
N GLU A 62 32.18 -31.94 -123.31
CA GLU A 62 32.89 -32.90 -124.17
C GLU A 62 34.04 -32.24 -124.95
N SER A 63 33.84 -31.01 -125.43
CA SER A 63 34.92 -30.23 -126.07
C SER A 63 36.02 -29.79 -125.10
N HIS A 64 35.74 -29.70 -123.79
CA HIS A 64 36.74 -29.39 -122.75
C HIS A 64 37.46 -30.61 -122.17
N MET A 65 36.84 -31.79 -122.13
CA MET A 65 37.48 -33.03 -121.63
C MET A 65 38.65 -33.51 -122.51
N THR A 66 38.74 -33.05 -123.77
CA THR A 66 39.87 -33.34 -124.66
C THR A 66 41.07 -32.42 -124.47
N GLN A 67 40.97 -31.37 -123.65
CA GLN A 67 42.03 -30.39 -123.38
C GLN A 67 42.41 -30.36 -121.89
N SER A 68 43.34 -31.23 -121.49
CA SER A 68 44.24 -31.14 -120.31
C SER A 68 43.73 -30.62 -118.96
N GLY A 69 43.64 -31.52 -117.97
CA GLY A 69 44.50 -31.57 -116.77
C GLY A 69 44.60 -30.42 -115.74
N SER A 70 43.99 -29.25 -115.92
CA SER A 70 44.06 -28.13 -114.96
C SER A 70 42.71 -27.42 -114.79
N GLU A 71 42.50 -26.73 -113.66
CA GLU A 71 41.25 -26.09 -113.21
C GLU A 71 40.38 -25.48 -114.35
N PRO A 72 39.04 -25.70 -114.33
CA PRO A 72 38.17 -25.37 -115.45
C PRO A 72 38.08 -23.86 -115.67
N THR A 73 38.85 -23.36 -116.63
CA THR A 73 38.72 -21.99 -117.13
C THR A 73 37.98 -22.05 -118.46
N PHE A 74 36.68 -21.79 -118.44
CA PHE A 74 35.87 -21.78 -119.66
C PHE A 74 36.26 -20.58 -120.54
N PRO A 75 36.62 -20.78 -121.82
CA PRO A 75 36.84 -19.70 -122.77
C PRO A 75 35.52 -18.97 -123.05
N ILE A 76 35.61 -17.66 -123.24
CA ILE A 76 34.48 -16.78 -123.53
C ILE A 76 34.11 -16.92 -125.02
N ASP A 77 33.56 -18.08 -125.39
CA ASP A 77 33.04 -18.34 -126.73
C ASP A 77 31.53 -18.03 -126.82
N HIS A 78 31.03 -17.81 -128.04
CA HIS A 78 29.62 -17.47 -128.28
C HIS A 78 28.65 -18.54 -127.71
N GLN A 79 29.08 -19.80 -127.66
CA GLN A 79 28.31 -20.89 -127.07
C GLN A 79 28.26 -20.79 -125.53
N THR A 80 29.39 -20.49 -124.88
CA THR A 80 29.48 -20.25 -123.43
C THR A 80 28.57 -19.10 -123.00
N ILE A 81 28.59 -17.98 -123.75
CA ILE A 81 27.72 -16.83 -123.50
C ILE A 81 26.23 -17.21 -123.66
N ARG A 82 25.88 -17.97 -124.70
CA ARG A 82 24.48 -18.41 -124.93
C ARG A 82 23.95 -19.29 -123.79
N ILE A 83 24.81 -20.12 -123.21
CA ILE A 83 24.46 -20.96 -122.05
C ILE A 83 24.31 -20.10 -120.79
N LEU A 84 25.26 -19.19 -120.52
CA LEU A 84 25.18 -18.26 -119.40
C LEU A 84 23.92 -17.38 -119.47
N ASP A 85 23.61 -16.84 -120.65
CA ASP A 85 22.40 -16.06 -120.92
C ASP A 85 21.12 -16.88 -120.70
N TYR A 86 21.13 -18.17 -121.04
CA TYR A 86 19.99 -19.04 -120.79
C TYR A 86 19.75 -19.19 -119.29
N PHE A 87 20.79 -19.47 -118.50
CA PHE A 87 20.67 -19.62 -117.05
C PHE A 87 20.29 -18.29 -116.36
N GLN A 88 20.78 -17.15 -116.86
CA GLN A 88 20.39 -15.83 -116.34
C GLN A 88 18.94 -15.46 -116.68
N LYS A 89 18.45 -15.81 -117.88
CA LYS A 89 17.03 -15.61 -118.25
C LYS A 89 16.10 -16.54 -117.47
N ASN A 90 16.54 -17.76 -117.22
CA ASN A 90 15.80 -18.77 -116.46
C ASN A 90 16.31 -18.85 -115.02
N TYR A 91 16.29 -17.70 -114.34
CA TYR A 91 16.95 -17.58 -113.04
C TYR A 91 16.27 -18.38 -111.89
N GLN A 92 15.20 -19.11 -112.16
CA GLN A 92 14.52 -19.95 -111.16
C GLN A 92 15.15 -21.35 -111.06
N ILE A 93 16.08 -21.69 -111.95
CA ILE A 93 16.72 -23.01 -112.02
C ILE A 93 17.46 -23.36 -110.70
N TYR A 94 18.00 -22.38 -109.96
CA TYR A 94 18.69 -22.68 -108.70
C TYR A 94 17.81 -23.38 -107.66
N LYS A 95 16.47 -23.21 -107.73
CA LYS A 95 15.55 -23.81 -106.76
C LYS A 95 15.58 -25.33 -106.79
N PHE A 96 15.96 -25.92 -107.92
CA PHE A 96 16.13 -27.37 -108.08
C PHE A 96 17.43 -27.88 -107.44
N PHE A 97 18.33 -26.98 -107.03
CA PHE A 97 19.64 -27.31 -106.44
C PHE A 97 19.80 -26.79 -104.99
N PRO A 98 18.93 -27.18 -104.04
CA PRO A 98 18.96 -26.66 -102.67
C PRO A 98 20.21 -27.10 -101.89
N GLN A 99 20.81 -28.24 -102.25
CA GLN A 99 22.02 -28.75 -101.59
C GLN A 99 23.27 -27.92 -101.96
N LEU A 100 23.37 -27.47 -103.20
CA LEU A 100 24.46 -26.60 -103.67
C LEU A 100 24.35 -25.19 -103.07
N MET A 101 23.13 -24.71 -102.85
CA MET A 101 22.87 -23.48 -102.07
C MET A 101 23.31 -23.60 -100.61
N ARG A 102 23.14 -24.78 -99.99
CA ARG A 102 23.62 -25.02 -98.62
C ARG A 102 25.13 -25.11 -98.54
N ASN A 103 25.82 -25.54 -99.59
CA ASN A 103 27.28 -25.68 -99.64
C ASN A 103 28.00 -24.49 -100.32
N LEU A 104 27.43 -23.28 -100.20
CA LEU A 104 28.07 -22.04 -100.64
C LEU A 104 29.30 -21.67 -99.77
N SER A 105 30.32 -21.05 -100.39
CA SER A 105 31.47 -20.52 -99.67
C SER A 105 31.03 -19.36 -98.76
N ASP A 106 31.71 -19.11 -97.66
CA ASP A 106 31.38 -18.00 -96.75
C ASP A 106 31.43 -16.64 -97.47
N ARG A 107 32.30 -16.49 -98.49
CA ARG A 107 32.35 -15.29 -99.35
C ARG A 107 31.07 -15.10 -100.17
N ASP A 108 30.54 -16.19 -100.72
CA ASP A 108 29.33 -16.16 -101.54
C ASP A 108 28.09 -15.91 -100.69
N ARG A 109 28.04 -16.50 -99.49
CA ARG A 109 26.96 -16.30 -98.52
C ARG A 109 26.91 -14.85 -98.03
N THR A 110 28.07 -14.27 -97.73
CA THR A 110 28.18 -12.85 -97.31
C THR A 110 27.80 -11.89 -98.45
N LEU A 111 28.11 -12.22 -99.69
CA LEU A 111 27.67 -11.44 -100.86
C LEU A 111 26.14 -11.47 -101.02
N ILE A 112 25.52 -12.65 -100.95
CA ILE A 112 24.05 -12.77 -101.04
C ILE A 112 23.37 -12.07 -99.85
N ALA A 113 23.91 -12.21 -98.64
CA ALA A 113 23.37 -11.57 -97.43
C ALA A 113 23.50 -10.03 -97.47
N SER A 114 24.62 -9.50 -97.96
CA SER A 114 24.81 -8.05 -98.09
C SER A 114 23.90 -7.44 -99.15
N LEU A 115 23.67 -8.13 -100.27
CA LEU A 115 22.68 -7.72 -101.27
C LEU A 115 21.25 -7.76 -100.74
N ALA A 116 20.89 -8.76 -99.93
CA ALA A 116 19.59 -8.83 -99.27
C ALA A 116 19.39 -7.68 -98.28
N LEU A 117 20.41 -7.37 -97.47
CA LEU A 117 20.39 -6.24 -96.54
C LEU A 117 20.30 -4.90 -97.28
N LEU A 118 21.02 -4.75 -98.39
CA LEU A 118 20.93 -3.56 -99.25
C LEU A 118 19.52 -3.41 -99.83
N LEU A 119 18.87 -4.51 -100.21
CA LEU A 119 17.50 -4.50 -100.70
C LEU A 119 16.50 -4.11 -99.60
N ASP A 120 16.69 -4.55 -98.37
CA ASP A 120 15.83 -4.16 -97.24
C ASP A 120 16.02 -2.68 -96.87
N ILE A 121 17.26 -2.19 -96.89
CA ILE A 121 17.55 -0.75 -96.77
C ILE A 121 16.89 0.03 -97.92
N ALA A 122 17.04 -0.43 -99.16
CA ALA A 122 16.44 0.21 -100.32
C ALA A 122 14.92 0.25 -100.22
N LYS A 123 14.26 -0.82 -99.74
CA LYS A 123 12.82 -0.83 -99.44
C LYS A 123 12.45 0.26 -98.45
N GLU A 124 13.11 0.32 -97.29
CA GLU A 124 12.82 1.33 -96.27
C GLU A 124 13.01 2.75 -96.81
N HIS A 125 14.07 2.99 -97.59
CA HIS A 125 14.36 4.28 -98.19
C HIS A 125 13.38 4.67 -99.30
N LEU A 126 12.93 3.72 -100.12
CA LEU A 126 11.96 3.97 -101.20
C LEU A 126 10.56 4.27 -100.64
N TYR A 127 10.14 3.57 -99.58
CA TYR A 127 8.90 3.83 -98.85
C TYR A 127 8.98 5.04 -97.92
N ARG A 128 10.17 5.62 -97.73
CA ARG A 128 10.35 6.84 -96.94
C ARG A 128 9.56 7.98 -97.55
N SER A 129 8.68 8.58 -96.74
CA SER A 129 7.87 9.74 -97.09
C SER A 129 8.20 10.89 -96.15
N SER A 130 8.27 12.11 -96.68
CA SER A 130 8.49 13.32 -95.88
C SER A 130 7.50 13.45 -94.72
N LYS A 131 6.25 13.02 -94.91
CA LYS A 131 5.23 12.99 -93.84
C LYS A 131 5.57 12.03 -92.71
N SER A 132 6.12 10.85 -93.02
CA SER A 132 6.52 9.88 -92.00
C SER A 132 7.71 10.38 -91.19
N GLU A 133 8.70 11.00 -91.84
CA GLU A 133 9.86 11.57 -91.15
C GLU A 133 9.45 12.70 -90.21
N ILE A 134 8.62 13.64 -90.68
CA ILE A 134 8.11 14.74 -89.85
C ILE A 134 7.32 14.18 -88.64
N SER A 135 6.55 13.10 -88.81
CA SER A 135 5.83 12.48 -87.69
C SER A 135 6.76 11.81 -86.67
N LYS A 136 7.82 11.13 -87.13
CA LYS A 136 8.84 10.53 -86.27
C LYS A 136 9.61 11.59 -85.51
N GLU A 137 10.01 12.67 -86.17
CA GLU A 137 10.69 13.81 -85.57
C GLU A 137 9.82 14.50 -84.51
N ARG A 138 8.54 14.77 -84.81
CA ARG A 138 7.58 15.31 -83.83
C ARG A 138 7.43 14.42 -82.61
N MET A 139 7.30 13.10 -82.81
CA MET A 139 7.22 12.14 -81.70
C MET A 139 8.51 12.15 -80.87
N LEU A 140 9.67 12.22 -81.51
CA LEU A 140 10.96 12.26 -80.85
C LEU A 140 11.11 13.53 -80.01
N HIS A 141 10.70 14.70 -80.51
CA HIS A 141 10.66 15.94 -79.74
C HIS A 141 9.69 15.86 -78.55
N GLN A 142 8.50 15.29 -78.73
CA GLN A 142 7.57 15.09 -77.61
C GLN A 142 8.16 14.16 -76.53
N MET A 143 8.80 13.06 -76.93
CA MET A 143 9.46 12.15 -76.00
C MET A 143 10.66 12.80 -75.31
N TYR A 144 11.39 13.66 -76.02
CA TYR A 144 12.49 14.44 -75.43
C TYR A 144 12.00 15.37 -74.32
N HIS A 145 10.96 16.17 -74.58
CA HIS A 145 10.40 17.07 -73.57
C HIS A 145 9.82 16.31 -72.37
N LYS A 146 9.10 15.20 -72.61
CA LYS A 146 8.62 14.33 -71.53
C LYS A 146 9.76 13.75 -70.69
N ASN A 147 10.84 13.32 -71.32
CA ASN A 147 12.02 12.82 -70.61
C ASN A 147 12.68 13.92 -69.78
N GLU A 148 12.75 15.15 -70.29
CA GLU A 148 13.28 16.29 -69.56
C GLU A 148 12.44 16.62 -68.32
N ASP A 149 11.11 16.61 -68.44
CA ASP A 149 10.19 16.82 -67.32
C ASP A 149 10.30 15.71 -66.27
N ILE A 150 10.39 14.44 -66.71
CA ILE A 150 10.61 13.31 -65.81
C ILE A 150 11.93 13.47 -65.07
N ARG A 151 13.01 13.88 -65.74
CA ARG A 151 14.31 14.14 -65.10
C ARG A 151 14.21 15.23 -64.03
N LYS A 152 13.51 16.33 -64.31
CA LYS A 152 13.26 17.41 -63.33
C LYS A 152 12.47 16.91 -62.13
N ARG A 153 11.39 16.17 -62.34
CA ARG A 153 10.58 15.57 -61.27
C ARG A 153 11.40 14.59 -60.41
N LEU A 154 12.18 13.73 -61.06
CA LEU A 154 13.03 12.75 -60.38
C LEU A 154 14.11 13.42 -59.54
N HIS A 155 14.70 14.53 -60.03
CA HIS A 155 15.62 15.34 -59.24
C HIS A 155 14.94 15.95 -58.00
N ASN A 156 13.75 16.54 -58.15
CA ASN A 156 13.00 17.12 -57.04
C ASN A 156 12.63 16.07 -55.98
N VAL A 157 12.10 14.92 -56.40
CA VAL A 157 11.75 13.82 -55.48
C VAL A 157 12.99 13.30 -54.75
N ARG A 158 14.13 13.14 -55.45
CA ARG A 158 15.39 12.76 -54.80
C ARG A 158 15.83 13.77 -53.76
N ARG A 159 15.74 15.07 -54.06
CA ARG A 159 16.08 16.15 -53.13
C ARG A 159 15.14 16.17 -51.91
N ASP A 160 13.86 15.92 -52.09
CA ASP A 160 12.91 15.89 -50.99
C ASP A 160 13.11 14.65 -50.11
N LEU A 161 13.43 13.50 -50.71
CA LEU A 161 13.81 12.29 -49.98
C LEU A 161 15.07 12.49 -49.15
N THR A 162 16.12 13.14 -49.67
CA THR A 162 17.33 13.40 -48.88
C THR A 162 17.05 14.35 -47.73
N LYS A 163 16.28 15.41 -47.94
CA LYS A 163 15.84 16.32 -46.87
C LYS A 163 15.06 15.58 -45.78
N ARG A 164 14.06 14.75 -46.15
CA ARG A 164 13.27 13.97 -45.20
C ARG A 164 14.12 13.00 -44.39
N ARG A 165 15.05 12.27 -45.04
CA ARG A 165 15.98 11.37 -44.34
C ARG A 165 16.83 12.09 -43.31
N VAL A 166 17.32 13.29 -43.63
CA VAL A 166 18.10 14.10 -42.67
C VAL A 166 17.22 14.56 -41.51
N MET A 167 16.02 15.06 -41.79
CA MET A 167 15.06 15.47 -40.76
C MET A 167 14.66 14.32 -39.82
N GLU A 168 14.44 13.13 -40.36
CA GLU A 168 14.16 11.93 -39.54
C GLU A 168 15.33 11.57 -38.64
N LYS A 169 16.57 11.60 -39.15
CA LYS A 169 17.76 11.37 -38.33
C LYS A 169 17.87 12.38 -37.19
N TRP A 170 17.63 13.66 -37.45
CA TRP A 170 17.61 14.69 -36.41
C TRP A 170 16.50 14.45 -35.39
N ARG A 171 15.30 14.09 -35.84
CA ARG A 171 14.19 13.77 -34.94
C ARG A 171 14.53 12.56 -34.06
N MET A 172 15.07 11.50 -34.64
CA MET A 172 15.50 10.30 -33.90
C MET A 172 16.58 10.64 -32.87
N ALA A 173 17.59 11.42 -33.24
CA ALA A 173 18.65 11.85 -32.33
C ALA A 173 18.09 12.70 -31.18
N ALA A 174 17.21 13.67 -31.47
CA ALA A 174 16.56 14.49 -30.46
C ALA A 174 15.70 13.65 -29.50
N THR A 175 14.92 12.70 -30.01
CA THR A 175 14.15 11.78 -29.17
C THR A 175 15.04 10.87 -28.34
N ALA A 176 16.16 10.39 -28.87
CA ALA A 176 17.09 9.54 -28.13
C ALA A 176 17.74 10.30 -26.97
N ILE A 177 18.16 11.56 -27.20
CA ILE A 177 18.70 12.43 -26.14
C ILE A 177 17.66 12.66 -25.04
N TYR A 178 16.41 12.93 -25.42
CA TYR A 178 15.33 13.14 -24.46
C TYR A 178 15.02 11.88 -23.66
N LEU A 179 14.97 10.71 -24.31
CA LEU A 179 14.77 9.42 -23.64
C LEU A 179 15.90 9.14 -22.64
N LEU A 180 17.16 9.33 -23.04
CA LEU A 180 18.32 9.14 -22.16
C LEU A 180 18.25 10.05 -20.93
N LYS A 181 17.80 11.31 -21.10
CA LYS A 181 17.58 12.22 -19.97
C LYS A 181 16.52 11.68 -19.00
N ILE A 182 15.38 11.21 -19.52
CA ILE A 182 14.31 10.61 -18.69
C ILE A 182 14.81 9.35 -17.99
N GLU A 183 15.54 8.49 -18.67
CA GLU A 183 16.10 7.27 -18.10
C GLU A 183 17.06 7.58 -16.93
N ASN A 184 17.93 8.57 -17.11
CA ASN A 184 18.82 9.05 -16.05
C ASN A 184 18.06 9.65 -14.87
N ASP A 185 17.07 10.51 -15.14
CA ASP A 185 16.24 11.10 -14.08
C ASP A 185 15.48 10.01 -13.30
N LEU A 186 14.94 9.01 -13.99
CA LEU A 186 14.26 7.87 -13.39
C LEU A 186 15.22 7.01 -12.56
N ALA A 187 16.43 6.72 -13.06
CA ALA A 187 17.46 5.99 -12.33
C ALA A 187 17.87 6.75 -11.06
N TYR A 188 18.09 8.06 -11.17
CA TYR A 188 18.39 8.92 -10.02
C TYR A 188 17.26 8.91 -8.99
N LYS A 189 16.00 9.03 -9.41
CA LYS A 189 14.84 8.98 -8.51
C LYS A 189 14.69 7.62 -7.83
N LYS A 190 14.93 6.51 -8.56
CA LYS A 190 14.96 5.16 -7.98
C LYS A 190 16.04 5.03 -6.92
N TRP A 191 17.26 5.49 -7.22
CA TRP A 191 18.37 5.48 -6.27
C TRP A 191 18.05 6.33 -5.03
N GLN A 192 17.58 7.56 -5.22
CA GLN A 192 17.21 8.47 -4.14
C GLN A 192 16.12 7.87 -3.23
N ASN A 193 15.10 7.24 -3.82
CA ASN A 193 14.05 6.58 -3.07
C ASN A 193 14.60 5.38 -2.27
N ASN A 194 15.42 4.53 -2.90
CA ASN A 194 16.02 3.40 -2.22
C ASN A 194 16.89 3.84 -1.03
N VAL A 195 17.72 4.87 -1.20
CA VAL A 195 18.51 5.45 -0.11
C VAL A 195 17.61 5.98 1.01
N ARG A 196 16.52 6.68 0.68
CA ARG A 196 15.56 7.18 1.67
C ARG A 196 14.90 6.03 2.44
N ILE A 197 14.43 5.01 1.74
CA ILE A 197 13.80 3.82 2.35
C ILE A 197 14.80 3.12 3.28
N GLN A 198 16.03 2.87 2.84
CA GLN A 198 17.06 2.23 3.67
C GLN A 198 17.40 3.06 4.91
N ASN A 199 17.49 4.39 4.77
CA ASN A 199 17.71 5.29 5.91
C ASN A 199 16.53 5.25 6.90
N GLU A 200 15.29 5.22 6.43
CA GLU A 200 14.12 5.10 7.32
C GLU A 200 14.06 3.72 7.98
N ILE A 201 14.32 2.63 7.25
CA ILE A 201 14.39 1.27 7.81
C ILE A 201 15.44 1.21 8.92
N THR A 202 16.63 1.76 8.70
CA THR A 202 17.70 1.76 9.70
C THR A 202 17.35 2.63 10.91
N LYS A 203 16.73 3.80 10.73
CA LYS A 203 16.22 4.65 11.83
C LYS A 203 15.16 3.91 12.64
N CYS A 204 14.12 3.37 12.00
CA CYS A 204 13.06 2.60 12.65
C CYS A 204 13.63 1.40 13.40
N SER A 205 14.55 0.66 12.79
CA SER A 205 15.20 -0.49 13.42
C SER A 205 16.00 -0.10 14.67
N ARG A 206 16.73 1.03 14.62
CA ARG A 206 17.45 1.56 15.78
C ARG A 206 16.48 1.97 16.89
N ALA A 207 15.44 2.72 16.55
CA ALA A 207 14.42 3.14 17.51
C ALA A 207 13.71 1.94 18.16
N MET A 208 13.36 0.91 17.37
CA MET A 208 12.74 -0.32 17.85
C MET A 208 13.66 -1.07 18.82
N ARG A 209 14.96 -1.21 18.50
CA ARG A 209 15.94 -1.85 19.40
C ARG A 209 16.10 -1.09 20.71
N THR A 210 16.21 0.24 20.65
CA THR A 210 16.32 1.08 21.85
C THR A 210 15.05 0.97 22.70
N ASN A 211 13.86 1.06 22.10
CA ASN A 211 12.61 0.92 22.82
C ASN A 211 12.45 -0.46 23.45
N HIS A 212 12.82 -1.52 22.72
CA HIS A 212 12.81 -2.88 23.25
C HIS A 212 13.77 -3.03 24.43
N ARG A 213 14.99 -2.51 24.34
CA ARG A 213 15.95 -2.51 25.45
C ARG A 213 15.40 -1.78 26.68
N ASN A 214 14.87 -0.57 26.48
CA ASN A 214 14.28 0.23 27.56
C ASN A 214 13.08 -0.49 28.20
N SER A 215 12.26 -1.18 27.39
CA SER A 215 11.15 -1.99 27.89
C SER A 215 11.63 -3.17 28.73
N LEU A 216 12.71 -3.84 28.32
CA LEU A 216 13.29 -4.95 29.09
C LEU A 216 13.92 -4.46 30.40
N GLU A 217 14.64 -3.33 30.38
CA GLU A 217 15.16 -2.69 31.59
C GLU A 217 14.01 -2.34 32.53
N LYS A 218 12.92 -1.76 32.01
CA LYS A 218 11.76 -1.41 32.83
C LYS A 218 11.04 -2.64 33.41
N GLN A 219 10.95 -3.72 32.66
CA GLN A 219 10.40 -4.99 33.15
C GLN A 219 11.23 -5.52 34.32
N LYS A 220 12.56 -5.52 34.20
CA LYS A 220 13.45 -5.93 35.31
C LYS A 220 13.29 -5.06 36.55
N GLU A 221 13.28 -3.73 36.39
CA GLU A 221 13.03 -2.81 37.51
C GLU A 221 11.69 -3.10 38.22
N LEU A 222 10.63 -3.36 37.44
CA LEU A 222 9.32 -3.67 37.99
C LEU A 222 9.30 -5.02 38.71
N GLU A 223 9.99 -6.03 38.17
CA GLU A 223 10.15 -7.34 38.83
C GLU A 223 10.89 -7.21 40.16
N GLU A 224 11.98 -6.44 40.21
CA GLU A 224 12.72 -6.15 41.44
C GLU A 224 11.84 -5.41 42.47
N GLN A 225 11.10 -4.39 42.05
CA GLN A 225 10.16 -3.67 42.92
C GLN A 225 9.06 -4.58 43.46
N LEU A 226 8.52 -5.47 42.62
CA LEU A 226 7.51 -6.44 43.00
C LEU A 226 8.06 -7.40 44.05
N GLN A 227 9.30 -7.87 43.88
CA GLN A 227 9.95 -8.74 44.83
C GLN A 227 10.19 -8.05 46.19
N ILE A 228 10.69 -6.81 46.18
CA ILE A 228 10.86 -6.00 47.40
C ILE A 228 9.52 -5.81 48.12
N ALA A 229 8.45 -5.49 47.37
CA ALA A 229 7.12 -5.32 47.94
C ALA A 229 6.58 -6.62 48.55
N ARG A 230 6.79 -7.77 47.90
CA ARG A 230 6.42 -9.09 48.43
C ARG A 230 7.16 -9.40 49.73
N GLU A 231 8.47 -9.16 49.77
CA GLU A 231 9.27 -9.38 50.98
C GLU A 231 8.86 -8.45 52.12
N ALA A 232 8.59 -7.18 51.82
CA ALA A 232 8.10 -6.21 52.80
C ALA A 232 6.72 -6.64 53.36
N TYR A 233 5.81 -7.07 52.49
CA TYR A 233 4.50 -7.56 52.89
C TYR A 233 4.59 -8.82 53.75
N ALA A 234 5.46 -9.78 53.39
CA ALA A 234 5.70 -10.98 54.18
C ALA A 234 6.25 -10.65 55.58
N LYS A 235 7.23 -9.74 55.67
CA LYS A 235 7.77 -9.27 56.96
C LYS A 235 6.70 -8.58 57.80
N LEU A 236 5.88 -7.72 57.20
CA LEU A 236 4.78 -7.03 57.89
C LEU A 236 3.74 -8.03 58.42
N THR A 237 3.38 -9.02 57.60
CA THR A 237 2.45 -10.09 57.98
C THR A 237 2.98 -10.89 59.17
N GLN A 238 4.28 -11.23 59.15
CA GLN A 238 4.91 -11.93 60.27
C GLN A 238 4.93 -11.09 61.55
N LYS A 239 5.21 -9.79 61.45
CA LYS A 239 5.14 -8.87 62.60
C LYS A 239 3.74 -8.81 63.19
N HIS A 240 2.71 -8.63 62.36
CA HIS A 240 1.33 -8.61 62.83
C HIS A 240 0.91 -9.94 63.46
N LEU A 241 1.39 -11.07 62.95
CA LEU A 241 1.11 -12.37 63.56
C LEU A 241 1.71 -12.47 64.98
N LEU A 242 2.94 -11.97 65.17
CA LEU A 242 3.58 -11.92 66.48
C LEU A 242 2.85 -10.96 67.43
N GLU A 243 2.52 -9.76 66.98
CA GLU A 243 1.73 -8.77 67.74
C GLU A 243 0.38 -9.35 68.17
N GLU A 244 -0.29 -10.08 67.28
CA GLU A 244 -1.57 -10.74 67.55
C GLU A 244 -1.43 -11.86 68.58
N GLN A 245 -0.34 -12.65 68.49
CA GLN A 245 -0.02 -13.68 69.47
C GLN A 245 0.30 -13.10 70.84
N ASP A 246 1.07 -12.00 70.91
CA ASP A 246 1.39 -11.31 72.15
C ASP A 246 0.13 -10.71 72.78
N ALA A 247 -0.73 -10.06 72.00
CA ALA A 247 -2.03 -9.57 72.47
C ALA A 247 -2.94 -10.69 73.01
N ARG A 248 -2.95 -11.87 72.35
CA ARG A 248 -3.66 -13.06 72.86
C ARG A 248 -3.09 -13.53 74.19
N ASN A 249 -1.77 -13.56 74.34
CA ASN A 249 -1.09 -13.98 75.58
C ASN A 249 -1.38 -13.00 76.72
N GLU A 250 -1.32 -11.70 76.48
CA GLU A 250 -1.68 -10.66 77.45
C GLU A 250 -3.14 -10.77 77.87
N LYS A 251 -4.05 -10.91 76.90
CA LYS A 251 -5.48 -11.15 77.18
C LYS A 251 -5.65 -12.37 78.09
N ASN A 252 -5.01 -13.50 77.79
CA ASN A 252 -5.10 -14.71 78.60
C ASN A 252 -4.54 -14.49 80.02
N LYS A 253 -3.42 -13.77 80.16
CA LYS A 253 -2.84 -13.43 81.47
C LYS A 253 -3.80 -12.58 82.30
N LEU A 254 -4.39 -11.54 81.71
CA LEU A 254 -5.38 -10.69 82.37
C LEU A 254 -6.64 -11.48 82.77
N LEU A 255 -7.07 -12.41 81.92
CA LEU A 255 -8.22 -13.28 82.20
C LEU A 255 -7.93 -14.20 83.40
N LEU A 256 -6.74 -14.79 83.48
CA LEU A 256 -6.31 -15.60 84.64
C LEU A 256 -6.21 -14.75 85.91
N GLN A 257 -5.68 -13.52 85.82
CA GLN A 257 -5.63 -12.59 86.95
C GLN A 257 -7.03 -12.24 87.44
N LEU A 258 -7.95 -11.90 86.53
CA LEU A 258 -9.35 -11.62 86.85
C LEU A 258 -10.00 -12.82 87.52
N GLN A 259 -9.83 -14.03 86.96
CA GLN A 259 -10.37 -15.25 87.54
C GLN A 259 -9.83 -15.50 88.96
N SER A 260 -8.54 -15.22 89.21
CA SER A 260 -7.95 -15.33 90.53
C SER A 260 -8.51 -14.29 91.51
N LEU A 261 -8.78 -13.07 91.05
CA LEU A 261 -9.36 -11.99 91.85
C LEU A 261 -10.81 -12.32 92.23
N VAL A 262 -11.60 -12.80 91.27
CA VAL A 262 -12.97 -13.26 91.50
C VAL A 262 -12.99 -14.40 92.52
N LYS A 263 -12.13 -15.42 92.38
CA LYS A 263 -12.03 -16.50 93.37
C LYS A 263 -11.68 -16.01 94.78
N LYS A 264 -10.75 -15.04 94.90
CA LYS A 264 -10.41 -14.42 96.19
C LYS A 264 -11.57 -13.62 96.78
N TYR A 265 -12.27 -12.86 95.93
CA TYR A 265 -13.45 -12.10 96.34
C TYR A 265 -14.56 -13.03 96.83
N ASP A 266 -14.86 -14.11 96.09
CA ASP A 266 -15.88 -15.10 96.47
C ASP A 266 -15.52 -15.78 97.79
N ALA A 267 -14.26 -16.16 97.99
CA ALA A 267 -13.79 -16.74 99.25
C ALA A 267 -13.94 -15.77 100.42
N ASN A 268 -13.45 -14.54 100.26
CA ASN A 268 -13.54 -13.51 101.31
C ASN A 268 -14.99 -13.13 101.62
N MET A 269 -15.85 -13.00 100.61
CA MET A 269 -17.28 -12.77 100.82
C MET A 269 -17.92 -13.95 101.57
N GLY A 270 -17.55 -15.18 101.23
CA GLY A 270 -17.95 -16.37 101.98
C GLY A 270 -17.52 -16.33 103.45
N ASP A 271 -16.31 -15.86 103.75
CA ASP A 271 -15.82 -15.67 105.11
C ASP A 271 -16.61 -14.61 105.87
N VAL A 272 -16.84 -13.44 105.26
CA VAL A 272 -17.63 -12.34 105.84
C VAL A 272 -19.07 -12.76 106.10
N ILE A 273 -19.71 -13.51 105.18
CA ILE A 273 -21.06 -14.02 105.39
C ILE A 273 -21.08 -14.98 106.58
N ARG A 274 -20.09 -15.89 106.69
CA ARG A 274 -19.97 -16.78 107.85
C ARG A 274 -19.78 -16.02 109.15
N GLU A 275 -18.90 -15.02 109.17
CA GLU A 275 -18.68 -14.17 110.35
C GLU A 275 -19.96 -13.41 110.74
N ASN A 276 -20.67 -12.84 109.76
CA ASN A 276 -21.92 -12.12 110.01
C ASN A 276 -23.02 -13.03 110.56
N LEU A 277 -23.13 -14.27 110.07
CA LEU A 277 -24.04 -15.27 110.65
C LEU A 277 -23.69 -15.56 112.11
N VAL A 278 -22.41 -15.74 112.43
CA VAL A 278 -21.95 -15.96 113.82
C VAL A 278 -22.25 -14.74 114.69
N LEU A 279 -21.98 -13.53 114.22
CA LEU A 279 -22.29 -12.29 114.95
C LEU A 279 -23.79 -12.10 115.15
N GLN A 280 -24.60 -12.44 114.15
CA GLN A 280 -26.05 -12.37 114.23
C GLN A 280 -26.59 -13.37 115.27
N ASP A 281 -26.06 -14.59 115.31
CA ASP A 281 -26.38 -15.58 116.34
C ASP A 281 -25.98 -15.08 117.73
N GLN A 282 -24.77 -14.54 117.90
CA GLN A 282 -24.30 -13.95 119.15
C GLN A 282 -25.18 -12.77 119.59
N TYR A 283 -25.55 -11.88 118.67
CA TYR A 283 -26.47 -10.78 118.92
C TYR A 283 -27.83 -11.28 119.37
N MET A 284 -28.37 -12.33 118.73
CA MET A 284 -29.65 -12.91 119.11
C MET A 284 -29.60 -13.55 120.51
N VAL A 285 -28.49 -14.17 120.89
CA VAL A 285 -28.26 -14.66 122.26
C VAL A 285 -28.21 -13.49 123.26
N ALA A 286 -27.37 -12.49 123.00
CA ALA A 286 -27.22 -11.32 123.88
C ALA A 286 -28.54 -10.54 124.02
N LYS A 287 -29.32 -10.42 122.94
CA LYS A 287 -30.65 -9.79 122.95
C LYS A 287 -31.62 -10.55 123.84
N LYS A 288 -31.63 -11.90 123.78
CA LYS A 288 -32.46 -12.72 124.69
C LYS A 288 -32.05 -12.54 126.16
N GLU A 289 -30.75 -12.41 126.44
CA GLU A 289 -30.26 -12.13 127.79
C GLU A 289 -30.65 -10.74 128.28
N LEU A 290 -30.53 -9.73 127.42
CA LEU A 290 -30.97 -8.37 127.72
C LEU A 290 -32.48 -8.32 127.95
N ASP A 291 -33.29 -8.98 127.12
CA ASP A 291 -34.75 -9.04 127.28
C ASP A 291 -35.12 -9.67 128.63
N LYS A 292 -34.43 -10.75 129.05
CA LYS A 292 -34.60 -11.35 130.39
C LYS A 292 -34.23 -10.36 131.50
N PHE A 293 -33.12 -9.65 131.36
CA PHE A 293 -32.69 -8.63 132.32
C PHE A 293 -33.70 -7.47 132.42
N MET A 294 -34.21 -6.98 131.28
CA MET A 294 -35.18 -5.89 131.22
C MET A 294 -36.50 -6.23 131.91
N VAL A 295 -36.92 -7.51 131.92
CA VAL A 295 -38.10 -7.95 132.70
C VAL A 295 -37.86 -7.77 134.20
N VAL A 296 -36.67 -8.12 134.69
CA VAL A 296 -36.30 -7.93 136.10
C VAL A 296 -36.17 -6.44 136.41
N TYR A 297 -35.47 -5.68 135.58
CA TYR A 297 -35.29 -4.24 135.73
C TYR A 297 -36.63 -3.50 135.79
N ARG A 298 -37.57 -3.79 134.87
CA ARG A 298 -38.91 -3.17 134.87
C ARG A 298 -39.72 -3.49 136.14
N ARG A 299 -39.55 -4.70 136.70
CA ARG A 299 -40.19 -5.06 137.98
C ARG A 299 -39.61 -4.26 139.13
N GLU A 300 -38.29 -4.15 139.21
CA GLU A 300 -37.62 -3.36 140.24
C GLU A 300 -37.92 -1.85 140.11
N GLU A 301 -37.93 -1.32 138.89
CA GLU A 301 -38.29 0.07 138.60
C GLU A 301 -39.73 0.37 138.99
N ALA A 302 -40.68 -0.55 138.75
CA ALA A 302 -42.06 -0.39 139.19
C ALA A 302 -42.17 -0.34 140.73
N VAL A 303 -41.42 -1.19 141.44
CA VAL A 303 -41.36 -1.18 142.91
C VAL A 303 -40.74 0.13 143.42
N TYR A 304 -39.63 0.57 142.82
CA TYR A 304 -38.97 1.83 143.18
C TYR A 304 -39.89 3.03 142.95
N ASN A 305 -40.52 3.12 141.78
CA ASN A 305 -41.44 4.20 141.45
C ASN A 305 -42.65 4.23 142.38
N ASP A 306 -43.22 3.07 142.76
CA ASP A 306 -44.33 3.03 143.72
C ASP A 306 -43.90 3.54 145.11
N ILE A 307 -42.70 3.16 145.58
CA ILE A 307 -42.14 3.68 146.84
C ILE A 307 -41.91 5.20 146.77
N VAL A 308 -41.31 5.69 145.68
CA VAL A 308 -41.00 7.12 145.50
C VAL A 308 -42.28 7.94 145.38
N VAL A 309 -43.25 7.50 144.57
CA VAL A 309 -44.54 8.19 144.37
C VAL A 309 -45.32 8.26 145.68
N ARG A 310 -45.37 7.17 146.48
CA ARG A 310 -45.99 7.21 147.81
C ARG A 310 -45.31 8.21 148.74
N ARG A 311 -43.98 8.22 148.76
CA ARG A 311 -43.19 9.16 149.59
C ARG A 311 -43.43 10.62 149.20
N GLU A 312 -43.45 10.93 147.90
CA GLU A 312 -43.75 12.29 147.42
C GLU A 312 -45.18 12.74 147.74
N GLN A 313 -46.17 11.83 147.62
CA GLN A 313 -47.57 12.15 147.93
C GLN A 313 -47.76 12.44 149.43
N GLU A 314 -47.08 11.70 150.31
CA GLU A 314 -47.09 11.97 151.76
C GLU A 314 -46.43 13.31 152.11
N GLU A 315 -45.30 13.65 151.48
CA GLU A 315 -44.64 14.93 151.71
C GLU A 315 -45.47 16.12 151.22
N ARG A 316 -46.13 16.02 150.05
CA ARG A 316 -47.04 17.06 149.55
C ARG A 316 -48.23 17.29 150.49
N ARG A 317 -48.83 16.21 151.03
CA ARG A 317 -49.92 16.33 152.02
C ARG A 317 -49.47 17.03 153.30
N ARG A 318 -48.29 16.68 153.85
CA ARG A 318 -47.73 17.34 155.05
C ARG A 318 -47.40 18.81 154.81
N GLN A 319 -46.87 19.17 153.63
CA GLN A 319 -46.57 20.55 153.29
C GLN A 319 -47.84 21.41 153.16
N GLN A 320 -48.89 20.91 152.48
CA GLN A 320 -50.17 21.63 152.35
C GLN A 320 -50.81 21.92 153.71
N GLN A 321 -50.82 20.95 154.64
CA GLN A 321 -51.33 21.16 155.99
C GLN A 321 -50.57 22.25 156.76
N ARG A 322 -49.22 22.28 156.67
CA ARG A 322 -48.41 23.32 157.30
C ARG A 322 -48.68 24.71 156.71
N LEU A 323 -48.90 24.79 155.39
CA LEU A 323 -49.13 26.04 154.68
C LEU A 323 -50.48 26.67 155.06
N VAL A 324 -51.53 25.86 155.23
CA VAL A 324 -52.86 26.30 155.70
C VAL A 324 -52.77 26.88 157.12
N VAL A 325 -52.10 26.16 158.05
CA VAL A 325 -51.91 26.63 159.43
C VAL A 325 -51.13 27.93 159.48
N PHE A 326 -50.09 28.07 158.66
CA PHE A 326 -49.29 29.29 158.57
C PHE A 326 -50.10 30.49 158.05
N MET A 327 -50.89 30.30 156.98
CA MET A 327 -51.76 31.34 156.43
C MET A 327 -52.79 31.84 157.45
N MET A 328 -53.39 30.91 158.21
CA MET A 328 -54.39 31.20 159.23
C MET A 328 -53.81 32.05 160.38
N ASN A 329 -52.61 31.69 160.87
CA ASN A 329 -51.91 32.44 161.93
C ASN A 329 -51.39 33.81 161.47
N ARG A 330 -50.97 33.92 160.19
CA ARG A 330 -50.52 35.20 159.61
C ARG A 330 -51.68 36.17 159.41
N ALA A 331 -52.84 35.68 158.99
CA ALA A 331 -54.06 36.48 158.88
C ALA A 331 -54.48 37.02 160.26
N ALA A 332 -54.50 36.17 161.30
CA ALA A 332 -54.84 36.56 162.67
C ALA A 332 -53.90 37.65 163.23
N SER A 333 -52.59 37.52 163.02
CA SER A 333 -51.59 38.50 163.47
C SER A 333 -51.77 39.87 162.82
N LYS A 334 -52.13 39.91 161.52
CA LYS A 334 -52.31 41.16 160.76
C LYS A 334 -53.53 41.94 161.28
N ILE A 335 -54.63 41.24 161.58
CA ILE A 335 -55.85 41.81 162.17
C ILE A 335 -55.56 42.39 163.56
N GLN A 336 -54.89 41.62 164.44
CA GLN A 336 -54.55 42.08 165.80
C GLN A 336 -53.63 43.30 165.82
N LYS A 337 -52.67 43.39 164.89
CA LYS A 337 -51.71 44.50 164.82
C LYS A 337 -52.38 45.83 164.42
N TYR A 338 -53.26 45.81 163.42
CA TYR A 338 -54.01 46.99 162.99
C TYR A 338 -54.95 47.48 164.09
N TRP A 339 -55.63 46.55 164.76
CA TRP A 339 -56.56 46.85 165.84
C TRP A 339 -55.87 47.53 167.04
N ARG A 340 -54.68 47.05 167.45
CA ARG A 340 -53.89 47.65 168.54
C ARG A 340 -53.36 49.05 168.22
N LYS A 341 -52.99 49.31 166.96
CA LYS A 341 -52.50 50.62 166.50
C LYS A 341 -53.60 51.68 166.57
N TRP A 342 -54.80 51.36 166.07
CA TRP A 342 -55.96 52.24 166.13
C TRP A 342 -56.36 52.63 167.57
N ARG A 343 -56.32 51.66 168.51
CA ARG A 343 -56.64 51.89 169.94
C ARG A 343 -55.67 52.88 170.62
N LYS A 344 -54.39 52.91 170.23
CA LYS A 344 -53.35 53.79 170.81
C LYS A 344 -53.52 55.25 170.35
N ASP A 345 -53.88 55.47 169.10
CA ASP A 345 -54.03 56.82 168.53
C ASP A 345 -55.25 57.56 169.11
N GLN A 346 -56.34 56.86 169.43
CA GLN A 346 -57.51 57.46 170.08
C GLN A 346 -57.23 57.98 171.51
N ARG A 347 -56.45 57.24 172.32
CA ARG A 347 -56.12 57.66 173.70
C ARG A 347 -55.24 58.92 173.76
N LYS A 348 -54.40 59.17 172.76
CA LYS A 348 -53.55 60.38 172.71
C LYS A 348 -54.34 61.64 172.35
N LYS A 349 -55.38 61.53 171.50
CA LYS A 349 -56.26 62.66 171.15
C LYS A 349 -57.07 63.19 172.34
N ASN A 350 -57.62 62.30 173.20
CA ASN A 350 -58.47 62.74 174.31
C ASN A 350 -57.74 63.43 175.48
N LYS A 351 -56.42 63.23 175.66
CA LYS A 351 -55.65 63.93 176.71
C LYS A 351 -55.38 65.41 176.40
N ARG A 352 -55.50 65.83 175.13
CA ARG A 352 -55.36 67.25 174.71
C ARG A 352 -56.51 68.17 175.17
N LEU A 353 -57.64 67.65 175.66
CA LEU A 353 -58.84 68.46 175.90
C LEU A 353 -59.13 68.85 177.37
N LYS A 354 -58.44 68.28 178.38
CA LYS A 354 -58.84 68.43 179.80
C LYS A 354 -58.06 69.41 180.70
N LYS A 355 -56.94 70.01 180.28
CA LYS A 355 -56.14 70.89 181.19
C LYS A 355 -56.09 72.39 180.83
N ALA A 356 -56.82 72.86 179.83
CA ALA A 356 -56.85 74.27 179.40
C ALA A 356 -58.13 75.05 179.80
N LYS A 357 -59.03 74.51 180.63
CA LYS A 357 -60.30 75.19 181.05
C LYS A 357 -60.57 75.11 182.56
N LYS A 358 -60.00 76.07 183.32
CA LYS A 358 -60.36 76.64 184.66
C LYS A 358 -59.16 77.52 185.08
N GLY A 359 -59.18 78.87 185.19
CA GLY A 359 -60.12 79.81 185.84
C GLY A 359 -59.84 79.82 187.36
N LYS A 360 -59.48 80.89 188.11
CA LYS A 360 -59.99 82.28 188.21
C LYS A 360 -61.51 82.34 187.95
N GLY A 361 -62.25 82.65 189.02
CA GLY A 361 -63.71 82.58 189.11
C GLY A 361 -64.13 81.47 190.04
#